data_AF-A0A4R2BCQ2-F1
#
_entry.id   AF-A0A4R2BCQ2-F1
#
_cell.length_a   1.000
_cell.length_b   1.000
_cell.length_c   1.000
_cell.angle_alpha   90.00
_cell.angle_beta   90.00
_cell.angle_gamma   90.00
#
_symmetry.space_group_name_H-M   'P 1'
#
loop_
_entity.id
_entity.type
_entity.pdbx_description
1 polymer ?
#
loop_
_entity_poly.entity_id
_entity_poly.type
_entity_poly.pdbx_seq_one_letter_code
_entity_poly.pdbx_strand_id
1 'polypeptide(L)'
;MSSMQELAKQNPGLISGWRLAVALQPGTPLKWLLRHGEVKEGASYPSEEIPATFAVWMPVVKTWAELGVPRNETAPTMASAVGQIPVDGGDLLPFLIKYRSIVELVPIVHQGRRIRRLKTEYPELSHLIEQTNRPAAGKPKRFPGIYKRHLRRLGKR
;
A
#
# COMPACT_ATOMS: atom_id res chain seq x y z
N MET A 1 8.85 -18.39 -6.88
CA MET A 1 8.38 -17.85 -5.59
C MET A 1 8.87 -18.85 -4.53
N SER A 2 9.77 -18.54 -3.60
CA SER A 2 9.85 -17.36 -2.72
C SER A 2 11.29 -17.04 -2.27
N SER A 3 11.85 -15.89 -2.69
CA SER A 3 13.25 -15.52 -2.38
C SER A 3 13.49 -15.22 -0.89
N MET A 4 12.47 -14.82 -0.13
CA MET A 4 12.59 -14.49 1.30
C MET A 4 12.63 -15.74 2.19
N GLN A 5 11.92 -16.80 1.80
CA GLN A 5 11.98 -18.08 2.52
C GLN A 5 13.35 -18.74 2.37
N GLU A 6 13.94 -18.66 1.18
CA GLU A 6 15.30 -19.15 0.92
C GLU A 6 16.35 -18.33 1.68
N LEU A 7 16.22 -17.00 1.70
CA LEU A 7 17.09 -16.10 2.47
C LEU A 7 17.09 -16.47 3.96
N ALA A 8 15.92 -16.76 4.52
CA ALA A 8 15.79 -17.19 5.91
C ALA A 8 16.53 -18.51 6.20
N LYS A 9 16.40 -19.49 5.30
CA LYS A 9 17.09 -20.77 5.43
C LYS A 9 18.61 -20.66 5.32
N GLN A 10 19.10 -19.73 4.49
CA GLN A 10 20.54 -19.51 4.30
C GLN A 10 21.18 -18.75 5.48
N ASN A 11 20.39 -17.99 6.26
CA ASN A 11 20.92 -17.11 7.32
C ASN A 11 20.20 -17.35 8.68
N PRO A 12 20.22 -18.57 9.23
CA PRO A 12 19.41 -18.96 10.39
C PRO A 12 19.76 -18.18 11.69
N GLY A 13 20.93 -17.55 11.75
CA GLY A 13 21.39 -16.77 12.90
C GLY A 13 21.18 -15.25 12.80
N LEU A 14 20.77 -14.72 11.64
CA LEU A 14 20.68 -13.29 11.38
C LEU A 14 19.27 -12.71 11.61
N ILE A 15 18.24 -13.49 11.30
CA ILE A 15 16.84 -13.06 11.40
C ILE A 15 16.34 -13.28 12.82
N SER A 16 15.90 -12.21 13.48
CA SER A 16 15.25 -12.25 14.80
C SER A 16 13.72 -12.35 14.70
N GLY A 17 13.15 -11.94 13.58
CA GLY A 17 11.72 -12.02 13.34
C GLY A 17 11.32 -11.52 11.95
N TRP A 18 10.04 -11.24 11.79
CA TRP A 18 9.43 -10.78 10.55
C TRP A 18 8.44 -9.67 10.84
N ARG A 19 8.50 -8.60 10.05
CA ARG A 19 7.56 -7.48 10.14
C ARG A 19 6.72 -7.42 8.88
N LEU A 20 5.40 -7.26 9.05
CA LEU A 20 4.49 -7.05 7.93
C LEU A 20 4.65 -5.62 7.40
N ALA A 21 5.28 -5.50 6.23
CA ALA A 21 5.35 -4.26 5.49
C ALA A 21 4.19 -4.19 4.51
N VAL A 22 3.44 -3.10 4.57
CA VAL A 22 2.24 -2.87 3.75
C VAL A 22 2.53 -1.73 2.78
N ALA A 23 2.12 -1.89 1.53
CA ALA A 23 2.22 -0.84 0.53
C ALA A 23 1.32 0.34 0.94
N LEU A 24 1.93 1.47 1.30
CA LEU A 24 1.22 2.66 1.76
C LEU A 24 0.73 3.49 0.56
N GLN A 25 -0.40 3.06 0.00
CA GLN A 25 -1.05 3.67 -1.16
C GLN A 25 -2.55 3.87 -0.90
N PRO A 26 -3.22 4.85 -1.54
CA PRO A 26 -4.66 5.07 -1.34
C PRO A 26 -5.56 3.93 -1.84
N GLY A 27 -5.02 3.04 -2.69
CA GLY A 27 -5.70 1.83 -3.15
C GLY A 27 -5.62 0.65 -2.17
N THR A 28 -4.72 0.71 -1.19
CA THR A 28 -4.52 -0.38 -0.24
C THR A 28 -5.73 -0.50 0.70
N PRO A 29 -6.33 -1.70 0.85
CA PRO A 29 -7.48 -1.89 1.73
C PRO A 29 -7.19 -1.56 3.19
N LEU A 30 -8.18 -1.01 3.90
CA LEU A 30 -8.08 -0.62 5.30
C LEU A 30 -7.58 -1.76 6.19
N LYS A 31 -8.12 -2.96 5.98
CA LYS A 31 -7.74 -4.15 6.74
C LYS A 31 -6.24 -4.48 6.68
N TRP A 32 -5.54 -4.09 5.61
CA TRP A 32 -4.10 -4.29 5.50
C TRP A 32 -3.33 -3.14 6.10
N LEU A 33 -3.77 -1.90 5.89
CA LEU A 33 -3.15 -0.73 6.52
C LEU A 33 -3.11 -0.86 8.05
N LEU A 34 -4.18 -1.38 8.66
CA LEU A 34 -4.26 -1.60 10.11
C LEU A 34 -3.26 -2.64 10.64
N ARG A 35 -2.72 -3.49 9.75
CA ARG A 35 -1.75 -4.54 10.09
C ARG A 35 -0.31 -4.14 9.80
N HIS A 36 -0.09 -2.95 9.26
CA HIS A 36 1.26 -2.45 8.99
C HIS A 36 2.08 -2.44 10.29
N GLY A 37 3.28 -3.02 10.24
CA GLY A 37 4.15 -3.09 11.41
C GLY A 37 3.89 -4.27 12.35
N GLU A 38 2.92 -5.16 12.06
CA GLU A 38 2.78 -6.43 12.81
C GLU A 38 4.10 -7.20 12.80
N VAL A 39 4.51 -7.74 13.96
CA VAL A 39 5.74 -8.50 14.11
C VAL A 39 5.43 -9.94 14.47
N LYS A 40 6.15 -10.87 13.86
CA LYS A 40 6.21 -12.29 14.22
C LYS A 40 7.63 -12.65 14.60
N GLU A 41 7.81 -13.20 15.78
CA GLU A 41 9.12 -13.60 16.27
C GLU A 41 9.61 -14.90 15.62
N GLY A 42 10.93 -15.08 15.60
CA GLY A 42 11.58 -16.30 15.14
C GLY A 42 12.09 -16.22 13.70
N ALA A 43 13.07 -17.08 13.39
CA ALA A 43 13.76 -17.08 12.10
C ALA A 43 12.92 -17.68 10.96
N SER A 44 11.90 -18.48 11.28
CA SER A 44 11.05 -19.14 10.29
C SER A 44 10.13 -18.14 9.60
N TYR A 45 10.11 -18.17 8.26
CA TYR A 45 9.21 -17.32 7.47
C TYR A 45 7.74 -17.59 7.84
N PRO A 46 6.91 -16.54 8.03
CA PRO A 46 5.51 -16.71 8.40
C PRO A 46 4.71 -17.54 7.38
N SER A 47 3.94 -18.51 7.87
CA SER A 47 3.09 -19.37 7.03
C SER A 47 1.80 -18.71 6.55
N GLU A 48 1.47 -17.54 7.09
CA GLU A 48 0.26 -16.81 6.74
C GLU A 48 0.33 -16.32 5.28
N GLU A 49 -0.70 -16.66 4.52
CA GLU A 49 -0.87 -16.18 3.15
C GLU A 49 -1.31 -14.70 3.15
N ILE A 50 -0.52 -13.86 2.50
CA ILE A 50 -0.79 -12.43 2.35
C ILE A 50 -0.81 -12.05 0.88
N PRO A 51 -1.65 -11.10 0.46
CA PRO A 51 -1.71 -10.65 -0.92
C PRO A 51 -0.47 -9.82 -1.23
N ALA A 52 0.41 -10.36 -2.07
CA ALA A 52 1.67 -9.74 -2.46
C ALA A 52 1.50 -8.33 -3.07
N THR A 53 0.32 -8.00 -3.61
CA THR A 53 -0.02 -6.67 -4.11
C THR A 53 -0.05 -5.60 -3.02
N PHE A 54 -0.38 -5.98 -1.77
CA PHE A 54 -0.58 -5.03 -0.67
C PHE A 54 0.40 -5.21 0.48
N ALA A 55 0.91 -6.42 0.70
CA ALA A 55 1.72 -6.70 1.87
C ALA A 55 2.83 -7.71 1.56
N VAL A 56 3.93 -7.59 2.31
CA VAL A 56 5.06 -8.52 2.29
C VAL A 56 5.63 -8.66 3.69
N TRP A 57 6.03 -9.87 4.08
CA TRP A 57 6.82 -10.08 5.29
C TRP A 57 8.27 -9.70 5.01
N MET A 58 8.77 -8.72 5.74
CA MET A 58 10.16 -8.27 5.68
C MET A 58 10.93 -8.84 6.87
N PRO A 59 12.16 -9.34 6.67
CA PRO A 59 12.96 -9.85 7.78
C PRO A 59 13.32 -8.71 8.73
N VAL A 60 13.19 -8.97 10.02
CA VAL A 60 13.80 -8.19 11.08
C VAL A 60 15.11 -8.88 11.41
N VAL A 61 16.21 -8.17 11.21
CA VAL A 61 17.55 -8.68 11.46
C VAL A 61 18.02 -8.27 12.85
N LYS A 62 18.96 -9.04 13.39
CA LYS A 62 19.66 -8.69 14.61
C LYS A 62 20.35 -7.34 14.49
N THR A 63 20.40 -6.62 15.60
CA THR A 63 21.12 -5.34 15.66
C THR A 63 22.64 -5.55 15.61
N TRP A 64 23.40 -4.52 15.24
CA TRP A 64 24.87 -4.56 15.33
C TRP A 64 25.36 -4.98 16.71
N ALA A 65 24.72 -4.48 17.78
CA ALA A 65 25.06 -4.85 19.15
C ALA A 65 24.83 -6.34 19.45
N GLU A 66 23.71 -6.91 18.98
CA GLU A 66 23.42 -8.35 19.08
C GLU A 66 24.43 -9.21 18.29
N LEU A 67 25.09 -8.62 17.29
CA LEU A 67 26.18 -9.24 16.53
C LEU A 67 27.57 -8.95 17.12
N GLY A 68 27.66 -8.26 18.26
CA GLY A 68 28.93 -7.92 18.92
C GLY A 68 29.68 -6.73 18.29
N VAL A 69 29.02 -5.95 17.43
CA VAL A 69 29.59 -4.76 16.78
C VAL A 69 29.10 -3.51 17.51
N PRO A 70 29.99 -2.70 18.12
CA PRO A 70 29.62 -1.51 18.89
C PRO A 70 29.29 -0.33 17.96
N ARG A 71 28.19 -0.45 17.21
CA ARG A 71 27.71 0.55 16.25
C ARG A 71 26.22 0.80 16.46
N ASN A 72 25.82 2.07 16.41
CA ASN A 72 24.41 2.44 16.46
C ASN A 72 23.71 2.16 15.13
N GLU A 73 22.47 1.71 15.20
CA GLU A 73 21.61 1.58 14.02
C GLU A 73 21.21 2.95 13.49
N THR A 74 21.09 3.04 12.17
CA THR A 74 20.44 4.18 11.52
C THR A 74 18.93 4.01 11.57
N ALA A 75 18.19 5.12 11.72
CA ALA A 75 16.73 5.09 11.69
C ALA A 75 16.23 4.44 10.38
N PRO A 76 15.45 3.33 10.46
CA PRO A 76 15.00 2.64 9.27
C PRO A 76 13.93 3.46 8.54
N THR A 77 13.98 3.43 7.22
CA THR A 77 13.03 4.11 6.35
C THR A 77 12.51 3.17 5.28
N MET A 78 11.35 3.49 4.71
CA MET A 78 10.79 2.77 3.57
C MET A 78 10.43 3.73 2.43
N ALA A 79 10.33 3.16 1.22
CA ALA A 79 9.83 3.88 0.06
C ALA A 79 8.29 3.99 0.11
N SER A 80 7.76 5.13 -0.34
CA SER A 80 6.33 5.39 -0.43
C SER A 80 6.00 6.26 -1.65
N ALA A 81 4.70 6.50 -1.89
CA ALA A 81 4.23 7.37 -2.96
C ALA A 81 4.65 8.84 -2.80
N VAL A 82 5.06 9.27 -1.60
CA VAL A 82 5.52 10.63 -1.29
C VAL A 82 7.04 10.70 -1.04
N GLY A 83 7.76 9.64 -1.40
CA GLY A 83 9.21 9.53 -1.17
C GLY A 83 9.56 8.66 0.03
N GLN A 84 10.72 8.91 0.63
CA GLN A 84 11.24 8.17 1.77
C GLN A 84 10.52 8.60 3.05
N ILE A 85 10.03 7.64 3.82
CA ILE A 85 9.30 7.87 5.07
C ILE A 85 9.83 6.95 6.19
N PRO A 86 9.54 7.24 7.46
CA PRO A 86 9.75 6.31 8.56
C PRO A 86 9.10 4.94 8.30
N VAL A 87 9.73 3.88 8.80
CA VAL A 87 9.33 2.50 8.51
C VAL A 87 8.03 2.06 9.20
N ASP A 88 7.55 2.83 10.17
CA ASP A 88 6.24 2.69 10.81
C ASP A 88 5.12 3.38 10.00
N GLY A 89 5.49 4.01 8.88
CA GLY A 89 4.58 4.71 7.98
C GLY A 89 4.44 6.21 8.26
N GLY A 90 5.05 6.75 9.32
CA GLY A 90 5.01 8.17 9.68
C GLY A 90 3.59 8.76 9.63
N ASP A 91 3.46 10.00 9.14
CA ASP A 91 2.15 10.66 8.97
C ASP A 91 1.31 10.09 7.82
N LEU A 92 1.93 9.34 6.91
CA LEU A 92 1.23 8.77 5.75
C LEU A 92 0.28 7.64 6.16
N LEU A 93 0.69 6.76 7.07
CA LEU A 93 -0.14 5.65 7.54
C LEU A 93 -1.46 6.12 8.19
N PRO A 94 -1.48 6.99 9.22
CA PRO A 94 -2.72 7.45 9.85
C PRO A 94 -3.62 8.21 8.87
N PHE A 95 -3.04 8.98 7.94
CA PHE A 95 -3.78 9.61 6.86
C PHE A 95 -4.49 8.58 5.97
N LEU A 96 -3.77 7.56 5.51
CA LEU A 96 -4.35 6.51 4.65
C LEU A 96 -5.40 5.68 5.38
N ILE A 97 -5.17 5.36 6.66
CA ILE A 97 -6.17 4.67 7.51
C ILE A 97 -7.45 5.51 7.58
N LYS A 98 -7.35 6.81 7.88
CA LYS A 98 -8.52 7.71 7.90
C LYS A 98 -9.21 7.78 6.54
N TYR A 99 -8.46 7.92 5.46
CA TYR A 99 -8.99 7.96 4.10
C TYR A 99 -9.76 6.68 3.76
N ARG A 100 -9.14 5.50 3.93
CA ARG A 100 -9.79 4.21 3.65
C ARG A 100 -10.96 3.94 4.56
N SER A 101 -10.92 4.38 5.81
CA SER A 101 -12.07 4.30 6.73
C SER A 101 -13.26 5.09 6.20
N ILE A 102 -13.04 6.26 5.58
CA ILE A 102 -14.11 7.01 4.93
C ILE A 102 -14.62 6.27 3.69
N VAL A 103 -13.72 5.79 2.83
CA VAL A 103 -14.09 5.15 1.55
C VAL A 103 -14.82 3.82 1.76
N GLU A 104 -14.38 3.01 2.73
CA GLU A 104 -14.88 1.65 2.94
C GLU A 104 -16.07 1.58 3.91
N LEU A 105 -16.11 2.44 4.93
CA LEU A 105 -17.07 2.31 6.04
C LEU A 105 -18.17 3.38 6.04
N VAL A 106 -17.99 4.50 5.32
CA VAL A 106 -18.95 5.60 5.32
C VAL A 106 -19.81 5.55 4.04
N PRO A 107 -21.15 5.70 4.14
CA PRO A 107 -22.02 5.80 2.98
C PRO A 107 -21.57 6.91 2.01
N ILE A 108 -21.61 6.63 0.70
CA ILE A 108 -21.12 7.51 -0.37
C ILE A 108 -21.63 8.96 -0.21
N VAL A 109 -22.90 9.14 0.15
CA VAL A 109 -23.54 10.45 0.37
C VAL A 109 -22.85 11.33 1.44
N HIS A 110 -22.11 10.72 2.36
CA HIS A 110 -21.41 11.41 3.45
C HIS A 110 -19.89 11.47 3.25
N GLN A 111 -19.34 10.75 2.27
CA GLN A 111 -17.89 10.69 2.05
C GLN A 111 -17.32 12.05 1.70
N GLY A 112 -17.97 12.82 0.82
CA GLY A 112 -17.47 14.10 0.33
C GLY A 112 -17.15 15.11 1.45
N ARG A 113 -18.04 15.24 2.45
CA ARG A 113 -17.81 16.13 3.60
C ARG A 113 -16.63 15.67 4.45
N ARG A 114 -16.49 14.36 4.68
CA ARG A 114 -15.40 13.79 5.47
C ARG A 114 -14.05 13.88 4.76
N ILE A 115 -14.01 13.62 3.46
CA ILE A 115 -12.80 13.78 2.64
C ILE A 115 -12.33 15.23 2.63
N ARG A 116 -13.24 16.21 2.51
CA ARG A 116 -12.87 17.64 2.60
C ARG A 116 -12.20 17.98 3.94
N ARG A 117 -12.76 17.50 5.05
CA ARG A 117 -12.15 17.67 6.38
C ARG A 117 -10.78 17.02 6.49
N LEU A 118 -10.63 15.80 5.96
CA LEU A 118 -9.35 15.10 5.95
C LEU A 118 -8.27 15.87 5.18
N LYS A 119 -8.62 16.49 4.05
CA LYS A 119 -7.70 17.34 3.28
C LYS A 119 -7.24 18.57 4.07
N THR A 120 -8.10 19.14 4.91
CA THR A 120 -7.73 20.25 5.79
C THR A 120 -6.81 19.80 6.93
N GLU A 121 -7.01 18.58 7.44
CA GLU A 121 -6.18 17.99 8.50
C GLU A 121 -4.79 17.58 8.00
N TYR A 122 -4.69 17.09 6.75
CA TYR A 122 -3.44 16.67 6.11
C TYR A 122 -3.24 17.38 4.76
N PRO A 123 -2.93 18.69 4.77
CA PRO A 123 -2.82 19.48 3.54
C PRO A 123 -1.73 18.94 2.60
N GLU A 124 -0.57 18.55 3.14
CA GLU A 124 0.57 18.04 2.37
C GLU A 124 0.26 16.71 1.64
N LEU A 125 -0.63 15.89 2.20
CA LEU A 125 -0.99 14.57 1.64
C LEU A 125 -2.26 14.60 0.78
N SER A 126 -2.92 15.76 0.69
CA SER A 126 -4.20 15.91 -0.01
C SER A 126 -4.15 15.54 -1.51
N HIS A 127 -2.99 15.75 -2.14
CA HIS A 127 -2.74 15.44 -3.55
C HIS A 127 -2.88 13.94 -3.88
N LEU A 128 -2.63 13.05 -2.91
CA LEU A 128 -2.75 11.60 -3.08
C LEU A 128 -4.20 11.17 -3.37
N ILE A 129 -5.17 11.84 -2.73
CA ILE A 129 -6.60 11.56 -2.94
C ILE A 129 -7.04 12.03 -4.33
N GLU A 130 -6.45 13.12 -4.82
CA GLU A 130 -6.82 13.70 -6.11
C GLU A 130 -6.33 12.86 -7.27
N GLN A 131 -5.12 12.31 -7.16
CA GLN A 131 -4.56 11.41 -8.16
C GLN A 131 -5.40 10.14 -8.32
N THR A 132 -5.96 9.59 -7.24
CA THR A 132 -6.85 8.42 -7.33
C THR A 132 -8.21 8.70 -7.94
N ASN A 133 -8.71 9.93 -7.82
CA ASN A 133 -10.02 10.33 -8.34
C ASN A 133 -9.94 10.92 -9.75
N ARG A 134 -8.74 11.05 -10.33
CA ARG A 134 -8.63 11.41 -11.74
C ARG A 134 -9.24 10.28 -12.56
N PRO A 135 -10.31 10.52 -13.33
CA PRO A 135 -10.73 9.54 -14.32
C PRO A 135 -9.50 9.27 -15.18
N ALA A 136 -9.19 7.98 -15.43
CA ALA A 136 -8.11 7.61 -16.33
C ALA A 136 -8.20 8.52 -17.54
N ALA A 137 -7.10 9.23 -17.85
CA ALA A 137 -7.06 10.20 -18.94
C ALA A 137 -7.16 9.53 -20.32
N GLY A 138 -7.99 8.50 -20.47
CA GLY A 138 -8.60 8.10 -21.71
C GLY A 138 -9.96 8.78 -21.78
N LYS A 139 -10.05 9.87 -22.55
CA LYS A 139 -11.33 10.20 -23.20
C LYS A 139 -11.88 8.87 -23.77
N PRO A 140 -13.14 8.48 -23.52
CA PRO A 140 -13.69 7.35 -24.27
C PRO A 140 -13.47 7.70 -25.74
N LYS A 141 -12.67 6.90 -26.46
CA LYS A 141 -12.46 7.10 -27.91
C LYS A 141 -13.87 7.13 -28.51
N ARG A 142 -14.37 8.32 -28.84
CA ARG A 142 -15.57 8.47 -29.65
C ARG A 142 -15.23 7.75 -30.95
N PHE A 143 -15.76 6.54 -31.12
CA PHE A 143 -15.64 5.85 -32.38
C PHE A 143 -16.11 6.81 -33.49
N PRO A 144 -15.31 7.03 -34.55
CA PRO A 144 -15.74 7.85 -35.66
C PRO A 144 -17.09 7.33 -36.16
N GLY A 145 -18.02 8.24 -36.48
CA GLY A 145 -19.42 7.93 -36.86
C GLY A 145 -19.60 7.00 -38.06
N ILE A 146 -18.50 6.53 -38.66
CA ILE A 146 -18.46 5.56 -39.75
C ILE A 146 -18.91 4.17 -39.28
N TYR A 147 -18.64 3.77 -38.03
CA TYR A 147 -19.09 2.47 -37.50
C TYR A 147 -20.59 2.39 -37.19
N LYS A 148 -21.28 3.54 -37.00
CA LYS A 148 -22.74 3.55 -36.81
C LYS A 148 -23.53 3.26 -38.09
N ARG A 149 -22.92 3.41 -39.27
CA ARG A 149 -23.58 3.10 -40.55
C ARG A 149 -23.57 1.61 -40.88
N HIS A 150 -22.61 0.84 -40.38
CA HIS A 150 -22.51 -0.59 -40.68
C HIS A 150 -23.52 -1.42 -39.87
N LEU A 151 -23.74 -1.09 -38.60
CA LEU A 151 -24.69 -1.80 -37.74
C LEU A 151 -26.16 -1.49 -38.05
N ARG A 152 -26.48 -0.37 -38.73
CA ARG A 152 -27.84 -0.10 -39.22
C ARG A 152 -28.23 -0.90 -40.47
N ARG A 153 -27.26 -1.49 -41.19
CA ARG A 153 -27.53 -2.30 -42.39
C ARG A 153 -27.67 -3.80 -42.12
N LEU A 154 -27.28 -4.28 -40.94
CA LEU A 154 -27.39 -5.69 -40.55
C LEU A 154 -28.72 -6.04 -39.86
N GLY A 155 -29.62 -5.07 -39.65
CA GLY A 155 -30.95 -5.28 -39.04
C GLY A 155 -32.12 -5.27 -40.03
N LYS A 156 -31.86 -5.31 -41.34
CA LYS A 156 -32.90 -5.45 -42.37
C LYS A 156 -32.40 -6.34 -43.49
N ARG A 157 -32.45 -7.65 -43.26
CA ARG A 157 -32.79 -8.70 -44.24
C ARG A 157 -32.93 -10.01 -43.49
#